data_AF-A0AAN9T7A7-F1
#
_entry.id   AF-A0AAN9T7A7-F1
#
_cell.length_a   1.000
_cell.length_b   1.000
_cell.length_c   1.000
_cell.angle_alpha   90.00
_cell.angle_beta   90.00
_cell.angle_gamma   90.00
#
_symmetry.space_group_name_H-M   'P 1'
#
loop_
_entity.id
_entity.type
_entity.pdbx_description
1 polymer ?
#
loop_
_entity_poly.entity_id
_entity_poly.type
_entity_poly.pdbx_seq_one_letter_code
_entity_poly.pdbx_strand_id
1 'polypeptide(L)'
;MFPTVRVSFTGVRAEQRYAVLMDIIPVDNKRYRYAYHRSCWLVAGKADPPAPNRLYVHPDSPFTGEQLRKQIVSFEKVKLTNNELDKHGQLRLLCLVVETIRAF
;
A
#
# COMPACT_ATOMS: atom_id res chain seq x y z
N MET A 1 -6.69 2.93 6.14
CA MET A 1 -6.12 4.08 5.40
C MET A 1 -7.25 4.98 4.93
N PHE A 2 -7.02 6.28 4.73
CA PHE A 2 -8.04 7.18 4.16
C PHE A 2 -7.43 8.03 3.03
N PRO A 3 -8.05 8.07 1.82
CA PRO A 3 -9.21 7.27 1.42
C PRO A 3 -8.89 5.76 1.40
N THR A 4 -9.93 4.93 1.50
CA THR A 4 -9.79 3.48 1.34
C THR A 4 -9.41 3.15 -0.09
N VAL A 5 -8.38 2.32 -0.28
CA VAL A 5 -8.00 1.80 -1.60
C VAL A 5 -9.04 0.79 -2.07
N ARG A 6 -9.59 1.04 -3.26
CA ARG A 6 -10.57 0.21 -3.93
C ARG A 6 -10.18 0.03 -5.39
N VAL A 7 -10.19 -1.21 -5.86
CA VAL A 7 -9.69 -1.56 -7.21
C VAL A 7 -10.72 -2.44 -7.92
N SER A 8 -10.96 -2.16 -9.20
CA SER A 8 -11.69 -3.03 -10.11
C SER A 8 -10.74 -3.62 -11.13
N PHE A 9 -10.98 -4.87 -11.54
CA PHE A 9 -10.11 -5.60 -12.45
C PHE A 9 -10.80 -5.80 -13.80
N THR A 10 -10.04 -5.59 -14.88
CA THR A 10 -10.48 -5.83 -16.26
C THR A 10 -9.45 -6.73 -16.97
N GLY A 11 -9.86 -7.40 -18.05
CA GLY A 11 -8.95 -8.26 -18.84
C GLY A 11 -8.54 -9.59 -18.17
N VAL A 12 -8.99 -9.89 -16.95
CA VAL A 12 -8.71 -11.16 -16.28
C VAL A 12 -9.50 -12.32 -16.89
N ARG A 13 -8.85 -13.48 -17.04
CA ARG A 13 -9.46 -14.72 -17.56
C ARG A 13 -10.38 -15.33 -16.51
N ALA A 14 -11.61 -15.68 -16.92
CA ALA A 14 -12.70 -16.07 -16.02
C ALA A 14 -12.37 -17.30 -15.15
N GLU A 15 -11.77 -18.30 -15.78
CA GLU A 15 -11.56 -19.64 -15.22
C GLU A 15 -10.29 -19.74 -14.36
N GLN A 16 -9.47 -18.68 -14.31
CA GLN A 16 -8.23 -18.66 -13.55
C GLN A 16 -8.46 -18.15 -12.13
N ARG A 17 -7.59 -18.58 -11.21
CA ARG A 17 -7.53 -18.08 -9.83
C ARG A 17 -6.38 -17.09 -9.68
N TYR A 18 -6.64 -16.02 -8.94
CA TYR A 18 -5.73 -14.91 -8.71
C TYR A 18 -5.59 -14.69 -7.20
N ALA A 19 -4.36 -14.55 -6.72
CA ALA A 19 -4.12 -13.93 -5.44
C ALA A 19 -4.07 -12.43 -5.65
N VAL A 20 -4.79 -11.66 -4.84
CA VAL A 20 -4.76 -10.19 -4.89
C VAL A 20 -3.97 -9.69 -3.70
N LEU A 21 -2.95 -8.90 -3.97
CA LEU A 21 -2.03 -8.39 -2.96
C LEU A 21 -1.90 -6.87 -3.05
N MET A 22 -1.53 -6.26 -1.94
CA MET A 22 -1.16 -4.85 -1.87
C MET A 22 0.21 -4.70 -1.21
N ASP A 23 1.05 -3.89 -1.82
CA ASP A 23 2.28 -3.38 -1.21
C ASP A 23 2.25 -1.86 -1.13
N ILE A 24 3.18 -1.34 -0.33
CA ILE A 24 3.44 0.08 -0.23
C ILE A 24 4.94 0.26 -0.37
N ILE A 25 5.35 1.07 -1.35
CA ILE A 25 6.75 1.27 -1.70
C ILE A 25 7.13 2.76 -1.63
N PRO A 26 8.38 3.09 -1.27
CA PRO A 26 8.85 4.46 -1.32
C PRO A 26 8.85 4.99 -2.76
N VAL A 27 8.35 6.21 -2.95
CA VAL A 27 8.39 6.96 -4.22
C VAL A 27 9.79 7.45 -4.49
N ASP A 28 10.50 7.91 -3.47
CA ASP A 28 11.88 8.32 -3.55
C ASP A 28 12.65 8.04 -2.26
N ASN A 29 13.97 8.28 -2.30
CA ASN A 29 14.86 8.11 -1.16
C ASN A 29 15.10 9.45 -0.44
N LYS A 30 14.04 10.22 -0.19
CA LYS A 30 14.12 11.53 0.46
C LYS A 30 13.27 11.57 1.73
N ARG A 31 13.81 12.24 2.74
CA ARG A 31 13.07 12.60 3.95
C ARG A 31 12.46 13.98 3.76
N TYR A 32 11.17 14.12 4.04
CA TYR A 32 10.45 15.37 3.90
C TYR A 32 10.22 16.06 5.24
N ARG A 33 10.15 17.40 5.25
CA ARG A 33 9.69 18.22 6.38
C ARG A 33 8.68 19.23 5.90
N TYR A 34 7.58 19.39 6.64
CA TYR A 34 6.59 20.42 6.33
C TYR A 34 7.06 21.80 6.84
N ALA A 35 7.02 22.81 5.96
CA ALA A 35 7.35 24.19 6.28
C ALA A 35 6.08 25.02 6.46
N TYR A 36 5.60 25.16 7.70
CA TYR A 36 4.34 25.84 8.02
C TYR A 36 4.24 27.27 7.45
N HIS A 37 5.32 28.05 7.51
CA HIS A 37 5.35 29.44 7.01
C HIS A 37 5.20 29.56 5.48
N ARG A 38 5.41 28.48 4.73
CA ARG A 38 5.27 28.43 3.26
C ARG A 38 4.15 27.48 2.81
N SER A 39 3.50 26.81 3.76
CA SER A 39 2.53 25.74 3.50
C SER A 39 3.00 24.73 2.44
N CYS A 40 4.26 24.30 2.53
CA CYS A 40 4.87 23.43 1.53
C CYS A 40 5.75 22.33 2.16
N TRP A 41 5.95 21.24 1.41
CA TRP A 41 6.91 20.18 1.76
C TRP A 41 8.30 20.52 1.22
N LEU A 42 9.32 20.34 2.07
CA LEU A 42 10.72 20.54 1.70
C LEU A 42 11.49 19.24 1.91
N VAL A 43 12.51 19.01 1.08
CA VAL A 43 13.46 17.92 1.28
C VAL A 43 14.36 18.29 2.46
N ALA A 44 14.37 17.43 3.47
CA ALA A 44 15.16 17.59 4.70
C ALA A 44 16.43 16.73 4.71
N GLY A 45 16.55 15.76 3.80
CA GLY A 45 17.72 14.89 3.68
C GLY A 45 17.43 13.58 2.95
N LYS A 46 18.31 12.60 3.16
CA LYS A 46 18.13 11.23 2.70
C LYS A 46 17.10 10.50 3.58
N ALA A 47 16.30 9.62 2.98
CA ALA A 47 15.39 8.79 3.76
C ALA A 47 16.17 7.78 4.62
N ASP A 48 15.53 7.35 5.71
CA ASP A 48 16.01 6.22 6.50
C ASP A 48 15.97 4.93 5.65
N PRO A 49 16.80 3.93 5.96
CA PRO A 49 16.77 2.66 5.23
C PRO A 49 15.34 2.09 5.16
N PRO A 50 14.87 1.65 3.98
CA PRO A 50 13.53 1.14 3.85
C PRO A 50 13.35 -0.10 4.73
N ALA A 51 12.22 -0.18 5.43
CA ALA A 51 11.83 -1.40 6.12
C ALA A 51 11.72 -2.56 5.11
N PRO A 52 11.90 -3.82 5.55
CA PRO A 52 11.63 -4.96 4.69
C PRO A 52 10.22 -4.87 4.10
N ASN A 53 10.12 -5.00 2.77
CA ASN A 53 8.84 -4.95 2.08
C ASN A 53 7.90 -5.99 2.68
N ARG A 54 6.71 -5.55 3.09
CA ARG A 54 5.65 -6.43 3.56
C ARG A 54 4.51 -6.39 2.56
N LEU A 55 4.07 -7.57 2.14
CA LEU A 55 2.90 -7.71 1.28
C LEU A 55 1.68 -7.94 2.16
N TYR A 56 0.59 -7.24 1.86
CA TYR A 56 -0.72 -7.53 2.40
C TYR A 56 -1.47 -8.39 1.39
N VAL A 57 -1.77 -9.63 1.74
CA VAL A 57 -2.64 -10.50 0.94
C VAL A 57 -4.09 -10.16 1.29
N HIS A 58 -4.93 -9.91 0.29
CA HIS A 58 -6.35 -9.70 0.52
C HIS A 58 -6.95 -10.96 1.17
N PRO A 59 -7.72 -10.85 2.27
CA PRO A 59 -8.17 -12.02 3.06
C PRO A 59 -9.06 -12.98 2.28
N ASP A 60 -9.79 -12.47 1.28
CA ASP A 60 -10.67 -13.28 0.43
C ASP A 60 -9.92 -13.92 -0.76
N SER A 61 -8.59 -13.75 -0.84
CA SER A 61 -7.77 -14.45 -1.85
C SER A 61 -7.71 -15.96 -1.55
N PRO A 62 -7.64 -16.83 -2.57
CA PRO A 62 -7.65 -16.49 -3.99
C PRO A 62 -9.05 -16.21 -4.54
N PHE A 63 -9.13 -15.30 -5.50
CA PHE A 63 -10.35 -14.98 -6.25
C PHE A 63 -10.36 -15.71 -7.60
N THR A 64 -11.55 -16.02 -8.12
CA THR A 64 -11.70 -16.35 -9.54
C THR A 64 -11.70 -15.08 -10.39
N GLY A 65 -11.27 -15.19 -11.65
CA GLY A 65 -11.34 -14.04 -12.57
C GLY A 65 -12.77 -13.54 -12.77
N GLU A 66 -13.77 -14.42 -12.67
CA GLU A 66 -15.17 -14.01 -12.69
C GLU A 66 -15.56 -13.12 -11.50
N GLN A 67 -15.12 -13.47 -10.27
CA GLN A 67 -15.34 -12.63 -9.09
C GLN A 67 -14.70 -11.26 -9.26
N LEU A 68 -13.44 -11.22 -9.70
CA LEU A 68 -12.68 -9.97 -9.86
C LEU A 68 -13.29 -9.00 -10.88
N ARG A 69 -13.94 -9.49 -11.93
CA ARG A 69 -14.62 -8.63 -12.92
C ARG A 69 -15.95 -8.08 -12.41
N LYS A 70 -16.61 -8.78 -11.50
CA LYS A 70 -17.97 -8.46 -11.04
C LYS A 70 -17.98 -7.52 -9.84
N GLN A 71 -16.87 -7.39 -9.11
CA GLN A 71 -16.83 -6.65 -7.86
C GLN A 71 -15.65 -5.67 -7.79
N ILE A 72 -15.79 -4.71 -6.88
CA ILE A 72 -14.68 -3.86 -6.45
C ILE A 72 -14.03 -4.54 -5.24
N VAL A 73 -12.73 -4.77 -5.30
CA VAL A 73 -11.95 -5.29 -4.18
C VAL A 73 -11.53 -4.12 -3.29
N SER A 74 -11.78 -4.23 -1.97
CA SER A 74 -11.57 -3.15 -0.99
C SER A 74 -10.51 -3.53 0.03
N PHE A 75 -9.49 -2.68 0.18
CA PHE A 75 -8.42 -2.85 1.17
C PHE A 75 -8.70 -2.10 2.48
N GLU A 76 -9.95 -2.06 2.92
CA GLU A 76 -10.37 -1.33 4.13
C GLU A 76 -9.77 -1.89 5.42
N LYS A 77 -9.47 -3.19 5.44
CA LYS A 77 -8.88 -3.88 6.59
C LYS A 77 -7.36 -3.66 6.71
N VAL A 78 -6.74 -2.98 5.73
CA VAL A 78 -5.31 -2.67 5.78
C VAL A 78 -5.03 -1.64 6.87
N LYS A 79 -4.08 -2.00 7.72
CA LYS A 79 -3.54 -1.16 8.79
C LYS A 79 -2.09 -0.79 8.48
N LEU A 80 -1.75 0.45 8.78
CA LEU A 80 -0.41 1.00 8.66
C LEU A 80 0.20 1.13 10.04
N THR A 81 1.50 0.88 10.15
CA THR A 81 2.23 1.02 11.40
C THR A 81 3.63 1.59 11.17
N ASN A 82 4.09 2.41 12.11
CA ASN A 82 5.49 2.83 12.21
C ASN A 82 6.28 1.99 13.23
N ASN A 83 5.67 0.95 13.81
CA ASN A 83 6.34 0.09 14.78
C ASN A 83 7.28 -0.91 14.08
N GLU A 84 8.58 -0.74 14.30
CA GLU A 84 9.63 -1.62 13.75
C GLU A 84 9.58 -3.06 14.23
N LEU A 85 8.85 -3.34 15.31
CA LEU A 85 8.70 -4.67 15.88
C LEU A 85 7.30 -5.25 15.65
N ASP A 86 6.53 -4.70 14.70
CA ASP A 86 5.17 -5.18 14.46
C ASP A 86 5.11 -6.66 14.06
N LYS A 87 4.39 -7.44 14.87
CA LYS A 87 4.12 -8.87 14.67
C LYS A 87 2.74 -9.13 14.05
N HIS A 88 1.91 -8.11 13.86
CA HIS A 88 0.51 -8.25 13.45
C HIS A 88 0.28 -8.23 11.93
N GLY A 89 1.34 -8.30 11.12
CA GLY A 89 1.20 -8.31 9.66
C GLY A 89 0.84 -6.95 9.05
N GLN A 90 0.89 -5.85 9.82
CA GLN A 90 0.53 -4.53 9.33
C GLN A 90 1.59 -4.02 8.34
N LEU A 91 1.16 -3.22 7.36
CA LEU A 91 2.06 -2.63 6.39
C LEU A 91 2.87 -1.54 7.09
N ARG A 92 4.19 -1.57 6.89
CA ARG A 92 5.11 -0.63 7.52
C ARG A 92 5.18 0.65 6.71
N LEU A 93 5.02 1.78 7.39
CA LEU A 93 5.20 3.11 6.83
C LEU A 93 6.35 3.77 7.57
N LEU A 94 7.41 4.16 6.86
CA LEU A 94 8.41 5.04 7.48
C LEU A 94 7.91 6.48 7.41
N CYS A 95 8.01 7.17 8.55
CA CYS A 95 7.49 8.51 8.69
C CYS A 95 8.16 9.48 7.69
N LEU A 96 7.33 10.14 6.85
CA LEU A 96 7.70 11.21 5.92
C LEU A 96 8.51 10.80 4.68
N VAL A 97 8.22 9.60 4.15
CA VAL A 97 8.53 9.23 2.77
C VAL A 97 7.22 9.23 1.97
N VAL A 98 7.23 9.77 0.75
CA VAL A 98 6.07 9.64 -0.14
C VAL A 98 6.03 8.19 -0.59
N GLU A 99 4.90 7.50 -0.45
CA GLU A 99 4.79 6.09 -0.80
C GLU A 99 3.70 5.87 -1.85
N THR A 100 3.92 4.93 -2.77
CA THR A 100 2.95 4.51 -3.78
C THR A 100 2.33 3.17 -3.40
N ILE A 101 1.02 3.07 -3.60
CA ILE A 101 0.25 1.85 -3.40
C ILE A 101 0.19 1.11 -4.74
N ARG A 102 0.57 -0.16 -4.76
CA ARG A 102 0.32 -1.03 -5.90
C ARG A 102 -0.56 -2.19 -5.46
N ALA A 103 -1.62 -2.42 -6.22
CA ALA A 103 -2.43 -3.62 -6.12
C ALA A 103 -2.06 -4.53 -7.30
N PHE A 104 -1.73 -5.78 -7.00
CA PHE A 104 -1.40 -6.82 -7.98
C PHE A 104 -2.51 -7.88 -7.99
#